data_AF-A0A6N8XTK1-F1
#
_entry.id   AF-A0A6N8XTK1-F1
#
_cell.length_a   1.000
_cell.length_b   1.000
_cell.length_c   1.000
_cell.angle_alpha   90.00
_cell.angle_beta   90.00
_cell.angle_gamma   90.00
#
_symmetry.space_group_name_H-M   'P 1'
#
loop_
_entity.id
_entity.type
_entity.pdbx_description
1 polymer ?
#
loop_
_entity_poly.entity_id
_entity_poly.type
_entity_poly.pdbx_seq_one_letter_code
_entity_poly.pdbx_strand_id
1 'polypeptide(L)'
;MEPSAIAGPAALLAAGKTASVGGWLGDLFDFGGATFWVLVAFVIFVAFMVWKARSAITGALDARAESIRSEIEEAQRLREEAQSLLADYQRKQRDALQEAEGMLRAAEEEAARLRARAEEDLAASLKRREQQALDRIAQAEAVAQAEVRNTAIDLAVSATRKLLEDRLDEKKAAGLVDRAIEELPEKLH
;
A
#
# COMPACT_ATOMS: atom_id res chain seq x y z
N MET A 1 -48.26 5.35 110.57
CA MET A 1 -47.92 6.77 110.33
C MET A 1 -48.92 7.30 109.32
N GLU A 2 -49.72 8.26 109.78
CA GLU A 2 -50.73 9.09 109.09
C GLU A 2 -50.28 9.75 107.76
N PRO A 3 -51.14 10.49 107.01
CA PRO A 3 -52.60 10.43 106.79
C PRO A 3 -53.06 10.80 105.33
N SER A 4 -54.40 10.92 105.15
CA SER A 4 -55.16 11.92 104.34
C SER A 4 -55.07 11.90 102.80
N ALA A 5 -56.07 12.26 101.99
CA ALA A 5 -57.42 12.80 102.19
C ALA A 5 -58.23 12.66 100.87
N ILE A 6 -59.50 12.28 101.02
CA ILE A 6 -60.72 12.94 100.49
C ILE A 6 -60.70 13.51 99.05
N ALA A 7 -61.53 12.94 98.17
CA ALA A 7 -62.58 13.62 97.35
C ALA A 7 -62.96 12.77 96.12
N GLY A 8 -64.22 12.31 96.01
CA GLY A 8 -64.80 11.88 94.72
C GLY A 8 -65.48 13.05 94.00
N PRO A 9 -66.34 12.83 92.98
CA PRO A 9 -66.41 11.76 91.98
C PRO A 9 -66.51 12.36 90.54
N ALA A 10 -66.78 11.50 89.54
CA ALA A 10 -67.34 11.79 88.20
C ALA A 10 -66.40 11.65 86.98
N ALA A 11 -66.74 10.62 86.19
CA ALA A 11 -66.76 10.59 84.73
C ALA A 11 -65.47 10.93 83.97
N LEU A 12 -64.66 9.91 83.68
CA LEU A 12 -64.05 9.74 82.36
C LEU A 12 -63.45 8.32 82.26
N LEU A 13 -64.07 7.43 81.49
CA LEU A 13 -63.32 6.46 80.73
C LEU A 13 -64.15 5.96 79.56
N ALA A 14 -63.78 6.54 78.42
CA ALA A 14 -64.22 6.22 77.11
C ALA A 14 -63.93 4.74 76.77
N ALA A 15 -64.90 4.18 76.07
CA ALA A 15 -64.84 3.08 75.12
C ALA A 15 -63.43 2.60 74.72
N GLY A 16 -63.09 1.39 75.15
CA GLY A 16 -62.18 0.49 74.43
C GLY A 16 -62.95 -0.78 74.11
N LYS A 17 -63.76 -0.76 73.04
CA LYS A 17 -64.46 -1.94 72.51
C LYS A 17 -63.39 -2.93 72.08
N THR A 18 -63.11 -3.93 72.91
CA THR A 18 -62.19 -5.03 72.59
C THR A 18 -62.72 -5.73 71.36
N ALA A 19 -61.94 -5.65 70.29
CA ALA A 19 -62.27 -6.24 69.00
C ALA A 19 -62.43 -7.76 69.18
N SER A 20 -63.67 -8.22 69.10
CA SER A 20 -63.98 -9.64 68.93
C SER A 20 -63.37 -10.11 67.61
N VAL A 21 -62.35 -10.97 67.68
CA VAL A 21 -61.64 -11.55 66.52
C VAL A 21 -62.57 -12.43 65.65
N GLY A 22 -63.82 -12.68 66.07
CA GLY A 22 -64.84 -13.39 65.29
C GLY A 22 -65.88 -12.51 64.59
N GLY A 23 -65.99 -11.21 64.91
CA GLY A 23 -67.04 -10.32 64.39
C GLY A 23 -66.79 -9.80 62.98
N TRP A 24 -65.51 -9.63 62.61
CA TRP A 24 -65.12 -9.11 61.30
C TRP A 24 -65.53 -10.01 60.14
N LEU A 25 -65.61 -11.32 60.32
CA LEU A 25 -66.08 -12.23 59.26
C LEU A 25 -67.59 -12.20 59.09
N GLY A 26 -68.36 -11.92 60.15
CA GLY A 26 -69.81 -11.76 60.09
C GLY A 26 -70.23 -10.42 59.46
N ASP A 27 -69.56 -9.33 59.85
CA ASP A 27 -69.78 -7.98 59.29
C ASP A 27 -69.41 -7.87 57.80
N LEU A 28 -68.69 -8.86 57.25
CA LEU A 28 -68.38 -8.97 55.82
C LEU A 28 -69.54 -9.55 54.99
N PHE A 29 -70.52 -10.23 55.61
CA PHE A 29 -71.70 -10.76 54.92
C PHE A 29 -72.98 -9.98 55.28
N ASP A 30 -72.87 -8.93 56.11
CA ASP A 30 -73.96 -7.99 56.37
C ASP A 30 -74.03 -6.93 55.25
N PHE A 31 -74.97 -7.11 54.32
CA PHE A 31 -75.13 -6.26 53.13
C PHE A 31 -75.50 -4.79 53.45
N GLY A 32 -75.90 -4.49 54.69
CA GLY A 32 -76.18 -3.13 55.17
C GLY A 32 -75.01 -2.46 55.92
N GLY A 33 -73.93 -3.20 56.21
CA GLY A 33 -72.81 -2.73 57.01
C GLY A 33 -71.74 -1.97 56.20
N ALA A 34 -71.12 -0.96 56.82
CA ALA A 34 -70.03 -0.20 56.21
C ALA A 34 -68.83 -1.09 55.81
N THR A 35 -68.60 -2.19 56.54
CA THR A 35 -67.51 -3.15 56.30
C THR A 35 -67.66 -3.89 54.96
N PHE A 36 -68.88 -4.28 54.58
CA PHE A 36 -69.15 -4.92 53.29
C PHE A 36 -68.84 -3.98 52.12
N TRP A 37 -69.31 -2.72 52.19
CA TRP A 37 -69.01 -1.72 51.15
C TRP A 37 -67.52 -1.38 51.06
N VAL A 38 -66.80 -1.38 52.18
CA VAL A 38 -65.32 -1.22 52.20
C VAL A 38 -64.64 -2.42 51.51
N LEU A 39 -65.09 -3.65 51.77
CA LEU A 39 -64.58 -4.84 51.07
C LEU A 39 -64.83 -4.74 49.56
N VAL A 40 -66.05 -4.37 49.14
CA VAL A 40 -66.39 -4.20 47.72
C VAL A 40 -65.51 -3.14 47.07
N ALA A 41 -65.31 -1.99 47.71
CA ALA A 41 -64.42 -0.94 47.21
C ALA A 41 -62.96 -1.41 47.14
N PHE A 42 -62.48 -2.19 48.11
CA PHE A 42 -61.14 -2.77 48.10
C PHE A 42 -60.96 -3.78 46.96
N VAL A 43 -61.93 -4.66 46.73
CA VAL A 43 -61.89 -5.64 45.64
C VAL A 43 -61.89 -4.94 44.29
N ILE A 44 -62.74 -3.92 44.09
CA ILE A 44 -62.76 -3.13 42.85
C ILE A 44 -61.43 -2.40 42.64
N PHE A 45 -60.87 -1.81 43.70
CA PHE A 45 -59.56 -1.14 43.66
C PHE A 45 -58.43 -2.11 43.28
N VAL A 46 -58.37 -3.28 43.93
CA VAL A 46 -57.37 -4.32 43.63
C VAL A 46 -57.54 -4.86 42.22
N ALA A 47 -58.77 -5.12 41.78
CA ALA A 47 -59.04 -5.60 40.42
C ALA A 47 -58.55 -4.59 39.36
N PHE A 48 -58.80 -3.29 39.56
CA PHE A 48 -58.34 -2.25 38.65
C PHE A 48 -56.81 -2.10 38.69
N MET A 49 -56.21 -2.19 39.88
CA MET A 49 -54.76 -2.12 40.06
C MET A 49 -54.04 -3.30 39.41
N VAL A 50 -54.51 -4.53 39.61
CA VAL A 50 -53.97 -5.74 38.96
C VAL A 50 -54.15 -5.65 37.44
N TRP A 51 -55.29 -5.15 36.97
CA TRP A 51 -55.55 -5.01 35.53
C TRP A 51 -54.58 -4.03 34.84
N LYS A 52 -54.21 -2.94 35.51
CA LYS A 52 -53.23 -1.97 34.98
C LYS A 52 -51.78 -2.41 35.21
N ALA A 53 -51.48 -2.96 36.39
CA ALA A 53 -50.15 -3.42 36.76
C ALA A 53 -49.69 -4.60 35.90
N ARG A 54 -50.58 -5.57 35.61
CA ARG A 54 -50.23 -6.71 34.73
C ARG A 54 -49.74 -6.23 33.36
N SER A 55 -50.43 -5.24 32.77
CA SER A 55 -50.08 -4.72 31.44
C SER A 55 -48.75 -3.95 31.45
N ALA A 56 -48.45 -3.22 32.53
CA ALA A 56 -47.17 -2.53 32.67
C ALA A 56 -46.01 -3.51 32.86
N ILE A 57 -46.21 -4.57 33.64
CA ILE A 57 -45.18 -5.59 33.91
C ILE A 57 -44.89 -6.42 32.66
N THR A 58 -45.92 -6.89 31.94
CA THR A 58 -45.72 -7.64 30.69
C THR A 58 -45.03 -6.78 29.64
N GLY A 59 -45.48 -5.53 29.44
CA GLY A 59 -44.85 -4.62 28.49
C GLY A 59 -43.38 -4.32 28.79
N ALA A 60 -43.00 -4.21 30.07
CA ALA A 60 -41.60 -4.01 30.46
C ALA A 60 -40.73 -5.26 30.23
N LEU A 61 -41.28 -6.46 30.44
CA LEU A 61 -40.60 -7.72 30.16
C LEU A 61 -40.45 -7.94 28.65
N ASP A 62 -41.50 -7.67 27.88
CA ASP A 62 -41.48 -7.75 26.41
C ASP A 62 -40.46 -6.77 25.83
N ALA A 63 -40.43 -5.52 26.31
CA ALA A 63 -39.44 -4.53 25.87
C ALA A 63 -37.99 -4.96 26.19
N ARG A 64 -37.76 -5.60 27.35
CA ARG A 64 -36.43 -6.15 27.68
C ARG A 64 -36.07 -7.34 26.80
N ALA A 65 -37.02 -8.25 26.56
CA ALA A 65 -36.82 -9.40 25.70
C ALA A 65 -36.48 -8.96 24.27
N GLU A 66 -37.17 -7.94 23.76
CA GLU A 66 -36.91 -7.37 22.44
C GLU A 66 -35.55 -6.67 22.38
N SER A 67 -35.17 -5.90 23.41
CA SER A 67 -33.82 -5.28 23.50
C SER A 67 -32.72 -6.34 23.46
N ILE A 68 -32.83 -7.37 24.30
CA ILE A 68 -31.84 -8.46 24.36
C ILE A 68 -31.78 -9.19 23.02
N ARG A 69 -32.93 -9.44 22.39
CA ARG A 69 -32.98 -10.06 21.07
C ARG A 69 -32.27 -9.20 20.03
N SER A 70 -32.57 -7.90 19.98
CA SER A 70 -31.92 -6.94 19.08
C SER A 70 -30.41 -6.89 19.29
N GLU A 71 -29.95 -6.84 20.54
CA GLU A 71 -28.52 -6.82 20.87
C GLU A 71 -27.81 -8.11 20.44
N ILE A 72 -28.46 -9.27 20.60
CA ILE A 72 -27.92 -10.56 20.13
C ILE A 72 -27.88 -10.61 18.61
N GLU A 73 -28.93 -10.15 17.92
CA GLU A 73 -28.98 -10.11 16.46
C GLU A 73 -27.92 -9.15 15.89
N GLU A 74 -27.71 -8.00 16.53
CA GLU A 74 -26.66 -7.04 16.16
C GLU A 74 -25.27 -7.62 16.41
N ALA A 75 -25.04 -8.28 17.55
CA ALA A 75 -23.76 -8.94 17.84
C ALA A 75 -23.47 -10.09 16.86
N GLN A 76 -24.49 -10.84 16.45
CA GLN A 76 -24.34 -11.88 15.41
C GLN A 76 -23.99 -11.27 14.06
N ARG A 77 -24.69 -10.22 13.62
CA ARG A 77 -24.36 -9.49 12.39
C ARG A 77 -22.94 -8.95 12.41
N LEU A 78 -22.54 -8.30 13.50
CA LEU A 78 -21.19 -7.75 13.63
C LEU A 78 -20.11 -8.84 13.57
N ARG A 79 -20.39 -10.00 14.15
CA ARG A 79 -19.49 -11.17 14.06
C ARG A 79 -19.39 -11.69 12.63
N GLU A 80 -20.51 -11.81 11.92
CA GLU A 80 -20.54 -12.25 10.53
C GLU A 80 -19.79 -11.27 9.62
N GLU A 81 -19.99 -9.96 9.81
CA GLU A 81 -19.28 -8.91 9.09
C GLU A 81 -17.76 -8.98 9.37
N ALA A 82 -17.37 -9.14 10.63
CA ALA A 82 -15.96 -9.28 11.00
C ALA A 82 -15.32 -10.54 10.39
N GLN A 83 -16.05 -11.65 10.33
CA GLN A 83 -15.59 -12.89 9.69
C GLN A 83 -15.46 -12.72 8.18
N SER A 84 -16.44 -12.09 7.53
CA SER A 84 -16.38 -11.78 6.10
C SER A 84 -15.19 -10.87 5.79
N LEU A 85 -15.01 -9.81 6.58
CA LEU A 85 -13.93 -8.86 6.42
C LEU A 85 -12.56 -9.52 6.60
N LEU A 86 -12.40 -10.38 7.61
CA LEU A 86 -11.18 -11.16 7.80
C LEU A 86 -10.87 -12.05 6.58
N ALA A 87 -11.88 -12.75 6.07
CA ALA A 87 -11.72 -13.59 4.89
C ALA A 87 -11.35 -12.76 3.63
N ASP A 88 -11.94 -11.58 3.47
CA ASP A 88 -11.57 -10.63 2.40
C ASP A 88 -10.13 -10.15 2.53
N TYR A 89 -9.68 -9.77 3.73
CA TYR A 89 -8.29 -9.35 3.95
C TYR A 89 -7.30 -10.48 3.71
N GLN A 90 -7.61 -11.71 4.13
CA GLN A 90 -6.76 -12.87 3.87
C GLN A 90 -6.66 -13.17 2.36
N ARG A 91 -7.78 -13.08 1.62
CA ARG A 91 -7.77 -13.19 0.15
C ARG A 91 -6.90 -12.10 -0.47
N LYS A 92 -7.16 -10.83 -0.13
CA LYS A 92 -6.38 -9.69 -0.63
C LYS A 92 -4.90 -9.81 -0.32
N GLN A 93 -4.54 -10.28 0.87
CA GLN A 93 -3.14 -10.50 1.24
C GLN A 93 -2.50 -11.59 0.37
N ARG A 94 -3.17 -12.73 0.17
CA ARG A 94 -2.66 -13.79 -0.69
C ARG A 94 -2.52 -13.33 -2.13
N ASP A 95 -3.52 -12.63 -2.65
CA ASP A 95 -3.51 -12.15 -4.03
C ASP A 95 -2.41 -11.09 -4.23
N ALA A 96 -2.20 -10.19 -3.25
CA ALA A 96 -1.10 -9.23 -3.27
C ALA A 96 0.28 -9.91 -3.21
N LEU A 97 0.43 -10.99 -2.44
CA LEU A 97 1.66 -11.78 -2.41
C LEU A 97 1.93 -12.46 -3.76
N GLN A 98 0.89 -13.06 -4.37
CA GLN A 98 1.00 -13.67 -5.70
C GLN A 98 1.35 -12.65 -6.78
N GLU A 99 0.77 -11.46 -6.71
CA GLU A 99 1.07 -10.38 -7.65
C GLU A 99 2.48 -9.83 -7.45
N ALA A 100 2.95 -9.68 -6.21
CA ALA A 100 4.32 -9.31 -5.91
C ALA A 100 5.33 -10.36 -6.42
N GLU A 101 5.05 -11.65 -6.21
CA GLU A 101 5.87 -12.73 -6.78
C GLU A 101 5.87 -12.69 -8.32
N GLY A 102 4.71 -12.45 -8.93
CA GLY A 102 4.60 -12.29 -10.39
C GLY A 102 5.41 -11.11 -10.90
N MET A 103 5.37 -9.98 -10.20
CA MET A 103 6.15 -8.79 -10.52
C MET A 103 7.66 -9.04 -10.41
N LEU A 104 8.10 -9.74 -9.37
CA LEU A 104 9.50 -10.12 -9.19
C LEU A 104 9.99 -11.03 -10.32
N ARG A 105 9.24 -12.08 -10.67
CA ARG A 105 9.60 -12.97 -11.78
C ARG A 105 9.67 -12.23 -13.11
N ALA A 106 8.68 -11.38 -13.40
CA ALA A 106 8.69 -10.55 -14.60
C ALA A 106 9.90 -9.60 -14.65
N ALA A 107 10.25 -8.98 -13.52
CA ALA A 107 11.42 -8.11 -13.42
C ALA A 107 12.74 -8.88 -13.62
N GLU A 108 12.86 -10.09 -13.08
CA GLU A 108 14.03 -10.95 -13.29
C GLU A 108 14.16 -11.40 -14.75
N GLU A 109 13.06 -11.83 -15.37
CA GLU A 109 13.04 -12.21 -16.79
C GLU A 109 13.41 -11.03 -17.70
N GLU A 110 12.87 -9.84 -17.43
CA GLU A 110 13.17 -8.65 -18.21
C GLU A 110 14.62 -8.19 -17.99
N ALA A 111 15.13 -8.25 -16.75
CA ALA A 111 16.52 -7.96 -16.45
C ALA A 111 17.47 -8.93 -17.18
N ALA A 112 17.14 -10.23 -17.21
CA ALA A 112 17.92 -11.23 -17.94
C ALA A 112 17.91 -10.95 -19.45
N ARG A 113 16.75 -10.60 -20.02
CA ARG A 113 16.63 -10.21 -21.44
C ARG A 113 17.42 -8.95 -21.77
N LEU A 114 17.34 -7.93 -20.92
CA LEU A 114 18.09 -6.69 -21.09
C LEU A 114 19.60 -6.93 -21.02
N ARG A 115 20.06 -7.77 -20.07
CA ARG A 115 21.47 -8.16 -19.99
C ARG A 115 21.94 -8.86 -21.25
N ALA A 116 21.21 -9.87 -21.73
CA ALA A 116 21.57 -10.58 -22.95
C ALA A 116 21.64 -9.65 -24.17
N ARG A 117 20.67 -8.75 -24.34
CA ARG A 117 20.69 -7.74 -25.41
C ARG A 117 21.87 -6.77 -25.27
N ALA A 118 22.13 -6.29 -24.05
CA ALA A 118 23.24 -5.39 -23.79
C ALA A 118 24.59 -6.05 -24.08
N GLU A 119 24.75 -7.34 -23.75
CA GLU A 119 25.94 -8.13 -24.07
C GLU A 119 26.13 -8.28 -25.58
N GLU A 120 25.05 -8.59 -26.32
CA GLU A 120 25.08 -8.68 -27.78
C GLU A 120 25.45 -7.34 -28.44
N ASP A 121 24.81 -6.25 -28.00
CA ASP A 121 25.08 -4.90 -28.51
C ASP A 121 26.50 -4.45 -28.19
N LEU A 122 27.00 -4.74 -26.98
CA LEU A 122 28.36 -4.47 -26.57
C LEU A 122 29.35 -5.25 -27.43
N ALA A 123 29.16 -6.56 -27.61
CA ALA A 123 30.02 -7.39 -28.45
C ALA A 123 30.05 -6.87 -29.90
N ALA A 124 28.88 -6.53 -30.46
CA ALA A 124 28.79 -5.94 -31.80
C ALA A 124 29.51 -4.58 -31.88
N SER A 125 29.39 -3.74 -30.85
CA SER A 125 30.06 -2.44 -30.79
C SER A 125 31.58 -2.57 -30.69
N LEU A 126 32.07 -3.53 -29.90
CA LEU A 126 33.49 -3.82 -29.72
C LEU A 126 34.08 -4.31 -31.04
N LYS A 127 33.41 -5.26 -31.71
CA LYS A 127 33.85 -5.76 -33.02
C LYS A 127 33.94 -4.64 -34.07
N ARG A 128 32.97 -3.72 -34.10
CA ARG A 128 33.02 -2.56 -35.00
C ARG A 128 34.19 -1.63 -34.68
N ARG A 129 34.44 -1.37 -33.39
CA ARG A 129 35.56 -0.52 -32.94
C ARG A 129 36.91 -1.16 -33.23
N GLU A 130 37.02 -2.46 -33.05
CA GLU A 130 38.20 -3.24 -33.38
C GLU A 130 38.51 -3.15 -34.88
N GLN A 131 37.51 -3.39 -35.74
CA GLN A 131 37.69 -3.24 -37.18
C GLN A 131 38.11 -1.81 -37.56
N GLN A 132 37.47 -0.78 -36.99
CA GLN A 132 37.85 0.61 -37.23
C GLN A 132 39.28 0.91 -36.78
N ALA A 133 39.74 0.32 -35.66
CA ALA A 133 41.10 0.48 -35.20
C ALA A 133 42.10 -0.21 -36.14
N LEU A 134 41.79 -1.43 -36.59
CA LEU A 134 42.61 -2.16 -37.56
C LEU A 134 42.71 -1.41 -38.90
N ASP A 135 41.58 -0.89 -39.41
CA ASP A 135 41.55 -0.11 -40.64
C ASP A 135 42.40 1.17 -40.53
N ARG A 136 42.35 1.85 -39.37
CA ARG A 136 43.19 3.02 -39.08
C ARG A 136 44.66 2.67 -38.99
N ILE A 137 45.01 1.54 -38.38
CA ILE A 137 46.39 1.06 -38.31
C ILE A 137 46.91 0.76 -39.73
N ALA A 138 46.14 0.02 -40.53
CA ALA A 138 46.52 -0.29 -41.91
C ALA A 138 46.68 0.99 -42.77
N GLN A 139 45.80 1.97 -42.58
CA GLN A 139 45.94 3.27 -43.25
C GLN A 139 47.21 4.01 -42.79
N ALA A 140 47.49 4.05 -41.48
CA ALA A 140 48.68 4.69 -40.94
C ALA A 140 49.98 4.00 -41.41
N GLU A 141 49.99 2.67 -41.49
CA GLU A 141 51.09 1.89 -42.05
C GLU A 141 51.35 2.23 -43.52
N ALA A 142 50.29 2.31 -44.34
CA ALA A 142 50.41 2.68 -45.74
C ALA A 142 50.97 4.10 -45.91
N VAL A 143 50.52 5.05 -45.08
CA VAL A 143 51.04 6.42 -45.07
C VAL A 143 52.50 6.45 -44.65
N ALA A 144 52.87 5.76 -43.57
CA ALA A 144 54.26 5.70 -43.09
C ALA A 144 55.20 5.06 -44.12
N GLN A 145 54.77 3.97 -44.79
CA GLN A 145 55.55 3.35 -45.85
C GLN A 145 55.76 4.31 -47.04
N ALA A 146 54.72 5.06 -47.43
CA ALA A 146 54.83 6.06 -48.48
C ALA A 146 55.77 7.21 -48.08
N GLU A 147 55.71 7.67 -46.84
CA GLU A 147 56.58 8.72 -46.30
C GLU A 147 58.06 8.29 -46.27
N VAL A 148 58.34 7.06 -45.83
CA VAL A 148 59.71 6.50 -45.85
C VAL A 148 60.23 6.39 -47.28
N ARG A 149 59.39 5.93 -48.22
CA ARG A 149 59.76 5.84 -49.63
C ARG A 149 60.06 7.21 -50.24
N ASN A 150 59.22 8.20 -49.98
CA ASN A 150 59.43 9.57 -50.46
C ASN A 150 60.71 10.17 -49.87
N THR A 151 60.93 10.01 -48.56
CA THR A 151 62.16 10.45 -47.90
C THR A 151 63.41 9.80 -48.51
N ALA A 152 63.35 8.51 -48.84
CA ALA A 152 64.46 7.82 -49.50
C ALA A 152 64.72 8.33 -50.93
N ILE A 153 63.65 8.63 -51.69
CA ILE A 153 63.75 9.24 -53.02
C ILE A 153 64.40 10.64 -52.91
N ASP A 154 63.93 11.47 -51.98
CA ASP A 154 64.47 12.81 -51.77
C ASP A 154 65.95 12.78 -51.38
N LEU A 155 66.34 11.84 -50.49
CA LEU A 155 67.73 11.63 -50.12
C LEU A 155 68.58 11.17 -51.31
N ALA A 156 68.08 10.23 -52.12
CA ALA A 156 68.77 9.75 -53.32
C ALA A 156 68.95 10.86 -54.37
N VAL A 157 67.92 11.68 -54.60
CA VAL A 157 67.99 12.84 -55.51
C VAL A 157 68.97 13.89 -54.98
N SER A 158 68.94 14.19 -53.68
CA SER A 158 69.87 15.12 -53.04
C SER A 158 71.33 14.63 -53.13
N ALA A 159 71.57 13.36 -52.84
CA ALA A 159 72.90 12.74 -52.96
C ALA A 159 73.39 12.74 -54.42
N THR A 160 72.51 12.42 -55.37
CA THR A 160 72.83 12.46 -56.80
C THR A 160 73.16 13.88 -57.26
N ARG A 161 72.40 14.88 -56.79
CA ARG A 161 72.69 16.30 -57.07
C ARG A 161 74.08 16.68 -56.57
N LYS A 162 74.42 16.37 -55.31
CA LYS A 162 75.75 16.66 -54.74
C LYS A 162 76.86 15.94 -55.52
N LEU A 163 76.67 14.67 -55.85
CA LEU A 163 77.65 13.92 -56.63
C LEU A 163 77.83 14.50 -58.04
N LEU A 164 76.75 14.99 -58.66
CA LEU A 164 76.79 15.62 -59.96
C LEU A 164 77.50 16.97 -59.90
N GLU A 165 77.24 17.79 -58.87
CA GLU A 165 77.96 19.04 -58.58
C GLU A 165 79.47 18.79 -58.40
N ASP A 166 79.86 17.76 -57.63
CA ASP A 166 81.26 17.39 -57.40
C ASP A 166 81.99 16.87 -58.66
N ARG A 167 81.26 16.30 -59.62
CA ARG A 167 81.80 15.63 -60.82
C ARG A 167 81.68 16.46 -62.10
N LEU A 168 80.89 17.54 -62.10
CA LEU A 168 80.74 18.43 -63.25
C LEU A 168 81.98 19.32 -63.35
N ASP A 169 82.73 19.15 -64.44
CA ASP A 169 83.73 20.12 -64.87
C ASP A 169 83.16 21.00 -65.99
N GLU A 170 83.75 22.17 -66.20
CA GLU A 170 83.28 23.19 -67.16
C GLU A 170 83.22 22.64 -68.61
N LYS A 171 84.10 21.68 -68.95
CA LYS A 171 84.11 21.04 -70.28
C LYS A 171 82.96 20.04 -70.47
N LYS A 172 82.63 19.24 -69.46
CA LYS A 172 81.51 18.29 -69.49
C LYS A 172 80.17 19.01 -69.49
N ALA A 173 80.06 20.15 -68.80
CA ALA A 173 78.89 21.00 -68.83
C ALA A 173 78.62 21.55 -70.24
N ALA A 174 79.64 22.08 -70.91
CA ALA A 174 79.54 22.56 -72.30
C ALA A 174 79.09 21.44 -73.26
N GLY A 175 79.71 20.26 -73.19
CA GLY A 175 79.32 19.12 -74.04
C GLY A 175 77.95 18.49 -73.72
N LEU A 176 77.32 18.82 -72.59
CA LEU A 176 75.92 18.48 -72.31
C LEU A 176 74.96 19.49 -72.95
N VAL A 177 75.33 20.77 -72.97
CA VAL A 177 74.56 21.83 -73.64
C VAL A 177 74.53 21.60 -75.15
N ASP A 178 75.67 21.28 -75.76
CA ASP A 178 75.75 21.03 -77.19
C ASP A 178 74.88 19.83 -77.62
N ARG A 179 74.89 18.73 -76.84
CA ARG A 179 74.01 17.57 -77.07
C ARG A 179 72.54 17.88 -76.88
N ALA A 180 72.18 18.69 -75.88
CA ALA A 180 70.79 19.11 -75.69
C ALA A 180 70.29 19.97 -76.87
N ILE A 181 71.16 20.79 -77.47
CA ILE A 181 70.86 21.56 -78.68
C ILE A 181 70.68 20.64 -79.89
N GLU A 182 71.46 19.56 -79.98
CA GLU A 182 71.39 18.57 -81.06
C GLU A 182 70.14 17.67 -80.97
N GLU A 183 69.64 17.35 -79.76
CA GLU A 183 68.43 16.55 -79.53
C GLU A 183 67.09 17.32 -79.71
N LEU A 184 67.11 18.65 -79.64
CA LEU A 184 65.91 19.50 -79.81
C LEU A 184 65.14 19.25 -81.12
N PRO A 185 65.78 19.14 -82.30
CA PRO A 185 65.07 18.86 -83.55
C PRO A 185 64.42 17.46 -83.59
N GLU A 186 64.93 16.44 -82.89
CA GLU A 186 64.36 15.07 -82.92
C GLU A 186 63.05 14.92 -82.14
N LYS A 187 62.79 15.77 -81.12
CA LYS A 187 61.56 15.70 -80.29
C LYS A 187 60.46 16.66 -80.72
N LEU A 188 60.67 17.43 -81.79
CA LEU A 188 59.72 18.39 -82.36
C LEU A 188 59.08 17.92 -83.68
N HIS A 189 59.20 16.63 -84.00
CA HIS A 189 58.45 15.96 -85.06
C HIS A 189 57.34 15.06 -84.52
#